data_AF-A0A0E0EVC7-F1
#
_entry.id   AF-A0A0E0EVC7-F1
#
_cell.length_a   1.000
_cell.length_b   1.000
_cell.length_c   1.000
_cell.angle_alpha   90.00
_cell.angle_beta   90.00
_cell.angle_gamma   90.00
#
_symmetry.space_group_name_H-M   'P 1'
#
loop_
_entity.id
_entity.type
_entity.pdbx_description
1 polymer ?
#
loop_
_entity_poly.entity_id
_entity_poly.type
_entity_poly.pdbx_seq_one_letter_code
_entity_poly.pdbx_strand_id
1 'polypeptide(L)' 'MSGTVTARPLPVGLSARGKVDKQCALFYGVTISEEQARSGIVIRVTSAAQSKFKLLFFEQEIDGGY' A
#
# COMPACT_ATOMS: atom_id res chain seq x y z
N MET A 1 -14.71 7.73 16.08
CA MET A 1 -13.25 7.98 16.09
C MET A 1 -12.73 7.67 14.70
N SER A 2 -12.54 8.69 13.86
CA SER A 2 -11.89 8.56 12.55
C SER A 2 -10.40 8.33 12.79
N GLY A 3 -9.98 7.07 12.83
CA GLY A 3 -8.58 6.71 13.03
C GLY A 3 -7.76 7.12 11.82
N THR A 4 -6.90 8.12 11.96
CA THR A 4 -5.89 8.46 10.95
C THR A 4 -4.93 7.27 10.81
N VAL A 5 -5.06 6.50 9.73
CA VAL A 5 -4.12 5.43 9.41
C VAL A 5 -2.85 6.07 8.84
N THR A 6 -1.73 5.95 9.55
CA THR A 6 -0.44 6.44 9.05
C THR A 6 0.15 5.43 8.05
N ALA A 7 0.13 5.78 6.77
CA ALA A 7 0.81 5.00 5.74
C ALA A 7 2.31 5.31 5.72
N ARG A 8 3.15 4.28 5.58
CA ARG A 8 4.61 4.44 5.48
C ARG A 8 4.99 4.69 4.01
N PRO A 9 5.85 5.68 3.70
CA PRO A 9 6.25 5.89 2.31
C PRO A 9 7.03 4.68 1.78
N LEU A 10 6.69 4.24 0.57
CA LEU A 10 7.40 3.21 -0.19
C LEU A 10 7.62 3.72 -1.63
N PRO A 11 8.78 4.33 -1.90
CA PRO A 11 9.11 4.82 -3.23
C PRO A 11 9.11 3.70 -4.29
N VAL A 12 8.71 4.05 -5.51
CA VAL A 12 8.75 3.14 -6.66
C VAL A 12 10.19 2.62 -6.85
N GLY A 13 10.32 1.30 -7.05
CA GLY A 13 11.61 0.63 -7.22
C GLY A 13 12.25 0.15 -5.91
N LEU A 14 11.71 0.54 -4.75
CA LEU A 14 12.15 0.01 -3.46
C LEU A 14 11.21 -1.10 -2.94
N SER A 15 11.73 -1.89 -2.01
CA SER A 15 10.97 -2.95 -1.34
C SER A 15 10.99 -2.76 0.18
N ALA A 16 9.87 -3.08 0.84
CA ALA A 16 9.79 -3.15 2.29
C ALA A 16 9.56 -4.59 2.76
N ARG A 17 10.09 -4.91 3.94
CA ARG A 17 9.79 -6.15 4.66
C ARG A 17 9.01 -5.84 5.94
N GLY A 18 8.08 -6.71 6.29
CA GLY A 18 7.27 -6.56 7.50
C GLY A 18 6.66 -7.89 7.94
N LYS A 19 6.20 -7.92 9.19
CA LYS A 19 5.35 -8.99 9.73
C LYS A 19 3.94 -8.43 9.86
N VAL A 20 2.96 -9.18 9.40
CA VAL A 20 1.54 -8.86 9.58
C VAL A 20 0.98 -9.84 10.60
N ASP A 21 0.62 -9.34 11.77
CA ASP A 21 -0.04 -10.16 12.80
C ASP A 21 -1.54 -10.33 12.49
N LYS A 22 -2.19 -11.27 13.18
CA LYS A 22 -3.62 -11.58 12.97
C LYS A 22 -4.47 -10.32 13.17
N GLN A 23 -5.39 -10.07 12.25
CA GLN A 23 -6.28 -8.89 12.25
C GLN A 23 -5.54 -7.54 12.18
N CYS A 24 -4.32 -7.51 11.65
CA CYS A 24 -3.55 -6.30 11.40
C CYS A 24 -3.35 -6.07 9.90
N ALA A 25 -3.04 -4.82 9.52
CA ALA A 25 -2.66 -4.43 8.17
C ALA A 25 -1.47 -3.48 8.22
N LEU A 26 -0.57 -3.61 7.24
CA LEU A 26 0.50 -2.65 7.00
C LEU A 26 0.10 -1.77 5.82
N PHE A 27 0.22 -0.46 6.01
CA PHE A 27 -0.15 0.53 5.00
C PHE A 27 1.12 1.17 4.43
N TYR A 28 1.20 1.21 3.11
CA TYR A 28 2.29 1.83 2.38
C TYR A 28 1.74 2.87 1.42
N GLY A 29 2.28 4.09 1.46
CA GLY A 29 2.00 5.14 0.51
C GLY A 29 3.01 5.09 -0.62
N VAL A 30 2.54 4.94 -1.86
CA VAL A 30 3.39 4.96 -3.06
C VAL A 30 3.08 6.24 -3.82
N THR A 31 4.09 7.09 -4.00
CA THR A 31 3.97 8.27 -4.86
C THR A 31 4.40 7.89 -6.27
N ILE A 32 3.53 8.16 -7.23
CA ILE A 32 3.77 7.91 -8.67
C ILE A 32 3.65 9.20 -9.45
N SER A 33 4.41 9.34 -10.54
CA SER A 33 4.23 10.41 -11.50
C SER A 33 3.04 10.14 -12.43
N GLU A 34 2.54 11.16 -13.12
CA GLU A 34 1.49 10.97 -14.14
C GLU A 34 1.91 10.00 -15.26
N GLU A 35 3.19 10.03 -15.64
CA GLU A 35 3.71 9.10 -16.64
C GLU A 35 3.65 7.66 -16.16
N GLN A 36 4.02 7.40 -14.90
CA GLN A 36 3.92 6.09 -14.27
C GLN A 36 2.46 5.64 -14.11
N ALA A 37 1.56 6.57 -13.81
CA ALA A 37 0.12 6.28 -13.77
C ALA A 37 -0.40 5.85 -15.15
N ARG A 38 0.03 6.53 -16.24
CA ARG A 38 -0.32 6.17 -17.61
C ARG A 38 0.27 4.83 -18.05
N SER A 39 1.49 4.48 -17.64
CA SER A 39 2.10 3.18 -17.94
C SER A 39 1.55 2.04 -17.10
N GLY A 40 0.89 2.36 -16.00
CA GLY A 40 0.52 1.40 -14.95
C GLY A 40 1.70 1.03 -14.05
N ILE A 41 1.37 0.41 -12.92
CA ILE A 41 2.35 -0.07 -11.92
C ILE A 41 2.14 -1.55 -11.62
N VAL A 42 3.24 -2.24 -11.32
CA VAL A 42 3.21 -3.64 -10.86
C VAL A 42 3.65 -3.69 -9.41
N ILE A 43 2.75 -4.16 -8.54
CA ILE A 43 3.07 -4.41 -7.13
C ILE A 43 3.27 -5.91 -6.92
N ARG A 44 4.47 -6.29 -6.46
CA ARG A 44 4.80 -7.66 -6.11
C ARG A 44 4.88 -7.83 -4.60
N VAL A 45 4.14 -8.79 -4.07
CA VAL A 45 4.18 -9.16 -2.66
C VAL A 45 4.52 -10.64 -2.54
N THR A 46 5.45 -10.96 -1.66
CA THR A 46 5.90 -12.34 -1.43
C THR A 46 5.80 -12.67 0.06
N SER A 47 5.10 -13.75 0.37
CA SER A 47 5.02 -14.28 1.74
C SER A 47 6.01 -15.43 1.89
N ALA A 48 7.07 -15.24 2.68
CA ALA A 48 8.05 -16.28 2.94
C ALA A 48 7.45 -17.50 3.65
N ALA A 49 6.43 -17.28 4.47
CA ALA A 49 5.70 -18.35 5.17
C ALA A 49 4.58 -18.98 4.30
N GLN A 50 4.42 -18.54 3.05
CA GLN A 50 3.32 -18.92 2.15
C GLN A 50 1.91 -18.69 2.73
N SER A 51 1.80 -17.92 3.82
CA SER A 51 0.52 -17.52 4.40
C SER A 51 -0.28 -16.70 3.39
N LYS A 52 -1.59 -16.99 3.31
CA LYS A 52 -2.52 -16.17 2.53
C LYS A 52 -2.54 -14.75 3.10
N PHE A 53 -2.49 -13.76 2.22
CA PHE A 53 -2.61 -12.34 2.56
C PHE A 53 -3.59 -11.67 1.62
N LYS A 54 -4.12 -10.53 2.04
CA LYS A 54 -4.92 -9.64 1.17
C LYS A 54 -4.07 -8.45 0.79
N LEU A 55 -4.10 -8.10 -0.50
CA LEU A 55 -3.58 -6.84 -1.00
C LEU A 55 -4.78 -5.97 -1.35
N LEU A 56 -4.84 -4.77 -0.79
CA LEU A 56 -5.90 -3.79 -1.02
C LEU A 56 -5.26 -2.51 -1.54
N PHE A 57 -5.91 -1.89 -2.50
CA PHE A 57 -5.51 -0.60 -3.07
C PHE A 57 -6.52 0.45 -2.64
N PHE A 58 -6.00 1.59 -2.20
CA PHE A 58 -6.80 2.75 -1.82
C PHE A 58 -6.21 3.94 -2.54
N GLU A 59 -7.07 4.78 -3.12
CA GLU A 59 -6.67 6.12 -3.53
C GLU A 59 -6.77 7.04 -2.33
N GLN A 60 -5.82 7.97 -2.21
CA GLN A 60 -5.91 9.00 -1.19
C GLN A 60 -6.92 10.04 -1.67
N GLU A 61 -8.11 10.04 -1.09
CA GLU A 61 -9.08 11.12 -1.32
C GLU A 61 -8.51 12.45 -0.80
N ILE A 62 -8.44 13.46 -1.66
CA ILE A 62 -7.89 14.78 -1.33
C ILE A 62 -8.96 15.68 -0.68
N ASP A 63 -10.24 15.37 -0.83
CA ASP A 63 -11.35 16.01 -0.13
C ASP A 63 -12.39 14.95 0.22
N GLY A 64 -12.82 14.92 1.49
CA GLY A 64 -13.76 13.94 2.01
C GLY A 64 -15.01 13.83 1.14
N GLY A 65 -15.32 12.60 0.73
CA GLY A 65 -16.39 12.29 -0.22
C GLY A 65 -17.75 12.95 0.06
N TYR A 66 -18.51 13.08 -1.04
CA TYR A 66 -19.85 13.68 -1.23
C TYR A 66 -20.76 13.79 0.00
#